data_AF-A0A834S987-F1
#
_entry.id   AF-A0A834S987-F1
#
_cell.length_a   1.000
_cell.length_b   1.000
_cell.length_c   1.000
_cell.angle_alpha   90.00
_cell.angle_beta   90.00
_cell.angle_gamma   90.00
#
_symmetry.space_group_name_H-M   'P 1'
#
loop_
_entity.id
_entity.type
_entity.pdbx_description
1 polymer ?
#
loop_
_entity_poly.entity_id
_entity_poly.type
_entity_poly.pdbx_seq_one_letter_code
_entity_poly.pdbx_strand_id
1 'polypeptide(L)'
;MLYTYGARCPRSEESEDSSVADARGALLGGVYNQDDCVAVNSGTDITFKNGFCSGGHGLSIGSVGGRDDNMIDTVTFSNSEVTKSVNRVRVKASAGVTG
;
A
#
# COMPACT_ATOMS: atom_id res chain seq x y z
N MET A 1 3.04 -2.64 -18.71
CA MET A 1 1.63 -2.75 -19.16
C MET A 1 0.79 -2.94 -17.90
N LEU A 2 0.19 -1.85 -17.41
CA LEU A 2 -0.53 -1.78 -16.14
C LEU A 2 -1.91 -2.44 -16.30
N TYR A 3 -2.21 -3.48 -15.53
CA TYR A 3 -3.58 -3.93 -15.31
C TYR A 3 -3.87 -3.81 -13.82
N THR A 4 -4.93 -3.09 -13.45
CA THR A 4 -5.63 -3.30 -12.17
C THR A 4 -7.00 -2.63 -12.25
N TYR A 5 -7.98 -3.37 -12.80
CA TYR A 5 -9.38 -3.13 -12.47
C TYR A 5 -9.65 -3.84 -11.15
N GLY A 6 -9.81 -3.08 -10.07
CA GLY A 6 -10.28 -3.55 -8.76
C GLY A 6 -9.35 -4.55 -8.07
N ALA A 7 -8.29 -4.05 -7.43
CA ALA A 7 -7.51 -4.87 -6.51
C ALA A 7 -8.38 -5.28 -5.30
N ARG A 8 -8.92 -6.51 -5.32
CA ARG A 8 -9.32 -7.20 -4.08
C ARG A 8 -8.04 -7.63 -3.40
N CYS A 9 -7.71 -7.03 -2.26
CA CYS A 9 -6.68 -7.56 -1.39
C CYS A 9 -7.13 -8.95 -0.92
N PRO A 10 -6.43 -10.05 -1.27
CA PRO A 10 -6.78 -11.37 -0.80
C PRO A 10 -6.60 -11.44 0.72
N ARG A 11 -7.54 -12.09 1.43
CA ARG A 11 -7.27 -12.60 2.79
C ARG A 11 -6.09 -13.54 2.66
N SER A 12 -4.91 -13.12 3.09
CA SER A 12 -3.70 -13.91 2.96
C SER A 12 -3.01 -13.91 4.30
N GLU A 13 -3.07 -15.07 4.95
CA GLU A 13 -2.21 -15.42 6.07
C GLU A 13 -0.71 -15.46 5.67
N GLU A 14 -0.37 -15.19 4.40
CA GLU A 14 0.99 -15.21 3.83
C GLU A 14 1.13 -14.17 2.68
N SER A 15 1.10 -12.85 2.94
CA SER A 15 1.51 -11.87 1.90
C SER A 15 2.47 -10.81 2.43
N GLU A 16 3.66 -10.78 1.85
CA GLU A 16 4.78 -9.89 2.19
C GLU A 16 4.60 -8.44 1.68
N ASP A 17 3.61 -8.18 0.81
CA ASP A 17 3.18 -6.83 0.43
C ASP A 17 1.91 -6.92 -0.45
N SER A 18 1.00 -5.95 -0.34
CA SER A 18 -0.07 -5.74 -1.34
C SER A 18 0.17 -4.41 -2.07
N SER A 19 0.64 -4.49 -3.32
CA SER A 19 0.85 -3.31 -4.17
C SER A 19 -0.50 -2.75 -4.66
N VAL A 20 -0.72 -1.44 -4.52
CA VAL A 20 -1.99 -0.79 -4.92
C VAL A 20 -1.75 0.37 -5.90
N ALA A 21 -2.48 0.34 -7.03
CA ALA A 21 -2.48 1.42 -8.04
C ALA A 21 -3.77 2.28 -8.03
N ASP A 22 -4.93 1.74 -7.65
CA ASP A 22 -6.16 2.50 -7.34
C ASP A 22 -7.13 1.58 -6.58
N ALA A 23 -7.56 1.96 -5.38
CA ALA A 23 -8.47 1.18 -4.54
C ALA A 23 -9.65 2.03 -4.06
N ARG A 24 -10.74 2.00 -4.84
CA ARG A 24 -11.98 2.71 -4.56
C ARG A 24 -13.03 1.75 -4.01
N GLY A 25 -13.15 1.68 -2.68
CA GLY A 25 -14.18 0.89 -2.01
C GLY A 25 -13.68 0.29 -0.71
N ALA A 26 -14.60 -0.04 0.19
CA ALA A 26 -14.21 -0.75 1.41
C ALA A 26 -13.76 -2.17 1.05
N LEU A 27 -12.58 -2.57 1.51
CA LEU A 27 -12.13 -3.97 1.38
C LEU A 27 -13.07 -4.85 2.21
N LEU A 28 -14.04 -5.51 1.55
CA LEU A 28 -14.98 -6.42 2.18
C LEU A 28 -14.22 -7.60 2.78
N GLY A 29 -13.91 -7.51 4.07
CA GLY A 29 -13.20 -8.54 4.83
C GLY A 29 -11.88 -8.11 5.46
N GLY A 30 -11.41 -6.88 5.23
CA GLY A 30 -10.16 -6.35 5.80
C GLY A 30 -8.88 -7.06 5.32
N VAL A 31 -7.74 -6.42 5.53
CA VAL A 31 -6.40 -7.00 5.31
C VAL A 31 -5.84 -7.44 6.65
N TYR A 32 -5.49 -8.72 6.73
CA TYR A 32 -4.81 -9.31 7.88
C TYR A 32 -3.56 -10.01 7.36
N ASN A 33 -2.39 -9.45 7.64
CA ASN A 33 -1.10 -9.95 7.17
C ASN A 33 0.03 -9.59 8.15
N GLN A 34 1.28 -9.86 7.76
CA GLN A 34 2.47 -9.60 8.58
C GLN A 34 3.38 -8.51 8.01
N ASP A 35 3.05 -7.95 6.84
CA ASP A 35 3.79 -6.86 6.20
C ASP A 35 2.85 -5.72 5.77
N ASP A 36 3.25 -4.86 4.84
CA ASP A 36 2.48 -3.71 4.42
C ASP A 36 1.07 -4.11 3.97
N CYS A 37 0.07 -3.45 4.53
CA CYS A 37 -1.31 -3.57 4.08
C CYS A 37 -1.46 -3.00 2.67
N VAL A 38 -0.70 -1.93 2.40
CA VAL A 38 -0.56 -1.30 1.10
C VAL A 38 0.88 -0.83 0.97
N ALA A 39 1.54 -1.10 -0.16
CA ALA A 39 2.74 -0.39 -0.57
C ALA A 39 2.57 0.28 -1.93
N VAL A 40 3.00 1.55 -2.00
CA VAL A 40 3.05 2.31 -3.25
C VAL A 40 4.51 2.60 -3.59
N ASN A 41 5.12 1.83 -4.50
CA ASN A 41 6.54 2.01 -4.86
C ASN A 41 6.75 3.05 -5.97
N SER A 42 5.78 3.20 -6.87
CA SER A 42 5.71 4.23 -7.91
C SER A 42 4.25 4.46 -8.35
N GLY A 43 4.00 5.58 -9.02
CA GLY A 43 2.70 5.91 -9.62
C GLY A 43 2.14 7.26 -9.21
N THR A 44 1.08 7.69 -9.90
CA THR A 44 0.44 8.99 -9.69
C THR A 44 -1.07 8.85 -9.48
N ASP A 45 -1.66 9.82 -8.75
CA ASP A 45 -3.11 9.91 -8.48
C ASP A 45 -3.71 8.65 -7.83
N ILE A 46 -2.95 8.04 -6.92
CA ILE A 46 -3.35 6.80 -6.24
C ILE A 46 -4.21 7.14 -5.03
N THR A 47 -5.42 6.58 -4.97
CA THR A 47 -6.29 6.70 -3.79
C THR A 47 -6.60 5.33 -3.21
N PHE A 48 -6.34 5.17 -1.91
CA PHE A 48 -6.83 4.05 -1.11
C PHE A 48 -7.73 4.59 -0.01
N LYS A 49 -8.97 4.11 0.02
CA LYS A 49 -9.97 4.60 0.96
C LYS A 49 -10.85 3.51 1.53
N ASN A 50 -11.41 3.74 2.72
CA ASN A 50 -12.33 2.82 3.39
C ASN A 50 -11.71 1.45 3.69
N GLY A 51 -10.38 1.37 3.81
CA GLY A 51 -9.69 0.11 4.09
C GLY A 51 -9.65 -0.21 5.57
N PHE A 52 -9.64 -1.50 5.90
CA PHE A 52 -9.31 -1.99 7.25
C PHE A 52 -8.06 -2.83 7.15
N CYS A 53 -7.03 -2.52 7.95
CA CYS A 53 -5.76 -3.23 8.01
C CYS A 53 -5.47 -3.64 9.46
N SER A 54 -5.04 -4.89 9.67
CA SER A 54 -4.64 -5.37 10.98
C SER A 54 -3.47 -6.33 10.93
N GLY A 55 -2.55 -6.25 11.90
CA GLY A 55 -1.45 -7.23 12.07
C GLY A 55 -0.15 -6.88 11.34
N GLY A 56 -0.24 -6.15 10.23
CA GLY A 56 0.90 -5.90 9.33
C GLY A 56 1.77 -4.68 9.65
N HIS A 57 2.38 -4.08 8.63
CA HIS A 57 3.21 -2.87 8.69
C HIS A 57 2.47 -1.58 8.31
N GLY A 58 1.19 -1.67 7.95
CA GLY A 58 0.33 -0.51 7.73
C GLY A 58 0.29 -0.03 6.28
N LEU A 59 -0.04 1.25 6.09
CA LEU A 59 -0.14 1.91 4.79
C LEU A 59 1.19 2.58 4.46
N SER A 60 1.91 2.01 3.51
CA SER A 60 3.26 2.42 3.14
C SER A 60 3.31 3.10 1.78
N ILE A 61 4.02 4.22 1.72
CA ILE A 61 4.60 4.75 0.48
C ILE A 61 6.05 4.27 0.43
N GLY A 62 6.37 3.51 -0.60
CA GLY A 62 7.69 2.98 -0.89
C GLY A 62 7.85 1.49 -0.58
N SER A 63 9.08 0.95 -0.59
CA SER A 63 10.34 1.70 -0.72
C SER A 63 10.41 2.41 -2.05
N VAL A 64 10.78 3.68 -2.05
CA VAL A 64 11.03 4.48 -3.26
C VAL A 64 12.52 4.43 -3.58
N GLY A 65 12.87 4.33 -4.85
CA GLY A 65 14.26 4.30 -5.31
C GLY A 65 14.78 2.88 -5.55
N GLY A 66 15.68 2.76 -6.55
CA GLY A 66 16.32 1.49 -6.91
C GLY A 66 15.50 0.59 -7.84
N ARG A 67 14.45 1.12 -8.48
CA ARG A 67 13.64 0.45 -9.51
C ARG A 67 13.67 1.22 -10.83
N ASP A 68 13.08 0.64 -11.88
CA ASP A 68 12.93 1.30 -13.19
C ASP A 68 12.07 2.57 -13.13
N ASP A 69 11.10 2.58 -12.21
CA ASP A 69 10.24 3.72 -11.90
C ASP A 69 10.24 3.97 -10.38
N ASN A 70 10.55 5.19 -10.00
CA ASN A 70 10.65 5.63 -8.60
C ASN A 70 9.84 6.92 -8.37
N MET A 71 9.06 7.36 -9.35
CA MET A 71 8.27 8.57 -9.21
C MET A 71 6.96 8.25 -8.51
N ILE A 72 6.68 9.02 -7.45
CA ILE A 72 5.39 9.04 -6.77
C ILE A 72 4.88 10.46 -6.79
N ASP A 73 3.68 10.66 -7.33
CA ASP A 73 3.04 11.97 -7.36
C ASP A 73 1.57 11.83 -6.96
N THR A 74 1.19 12.45 -5.84
CA THR A 74 -0.19 12.48 -5.33
C THR A 74 -0.72 11.09 -4.94
N VAL A 75 -0.56 10.76 -3.65
CA VAL A 75 -1.15 9.56 -3.01
C VAL A 75 -2.07 9.98 -1.88
N THR A 76 -3.29 9.43 -1.84
CA THR A 76 -4.27 9.71 -0.80
C THR A 76 -4.69 8.44 -0.08
N PHE A 77 -4.39 8.36 1.22
CA PHE A 77 -5.00 7.41 2.15
C PHE A 77 -6.11 8.12 2.92
N SER A 78 -7.36 7.64 2.85
CA SER A 78 -8.49 8.31 3.51
C SER A 78 -9.53 7.36 4.08
N ASN A 79 -10.13 7.73 5.22
CA ASN A 79 -11.16 6.94 5.88
C ASN A 79 -10.78 5.46 6.08
N SER A 80 -9.51 5.18 6.40
CA SER A 80 -9.01 3.82 6.60
C SER A 80 -8.63 3.60 8.06
N GLU A 81 -8.87 2.38 8.54
CA GLU A 81 -8.53 1.96 9.88
C GLU A 81 -7.30 1.02 9.84
N VAL A 82 -6.30 1.32 10.66
CA VAL A 82 -5.10 0.49 10.81
C VAL A 82 -4.92 0.18 12.29
N THR A 83 -4.98 -1.10 12.65
CA THR A 83 -4.93 -1.58 14.04
C THR A 83 -3.92 -2.70 14.19
N LYS A 84 -3.36 -2.89 15.40
CA LYS A 84 -2.43 -4.00 15.69
C LYS A 84 -1.30 -4.16 14.66
N SER A 85 -0.85 -3.05 14.08
CA SER A 85 0.21 -3.01 13.06
C SER A 85 1.43 -2.30 13.62
N VAL A 86 2.61 -2.64 13.10
CA VAL A 86 3.89 -2.03 13.51
C VAL A 86 3.88 -0.52 13.22
N ASN A 87 3.39 -0.14 12.05
CA ASN A 87 3.18 1.25 11.68
C ASN A 87 1.73 1.46 11.22
N ARG A 88 1.25 2.70 11.31
CA ARG A 88 -0.04 3.09 10.72
C ARG A 88 0.17 3.59 9.30
N VAL A 89 0.81 4.75 9.18
CA VAL A 89 1.25 5.33 7.91
C VAL A 89 2.77 5.37 7.94
N ARG A 90 3.40 4.97 6.85
CA ARG A 90 4.85 4.92 6.70
C ARG A 90 5.26 5.43 5.34
N VAL A 91 6.36 6.18 5.28
CA VAL A 91 7.05 6.54 4.04
C VAL A 91 8.46 5.98 4.13
N LYS A 92 8.85 5.12 3.19
CA LYS A 92 10.15 4.46 3.16
C LYS A 92 10.84 4.76 1.82
N ALA A 93 12.10 5.17 1.88
CA ALA A 93 12.95 5.35 0.71
C ALA A 93 14.22 4.53 0.88
N SER A 94 14.70 3.96 -0.22
CA SER A 94 15.94 3.21 -0.26
C SER A 94 17.12 4.19 -0.15
N ALA A 95 18.10 3.87 0.70
CA ALA A 95 19.25 4.76 0.92
C ALA A 95 20.23 4.72 -0.27
N GLY A 96 20.80 5.88 -0.63
CA GLY A 96 21.84 5.98 -1.65
C GLY A 96 21.35 5.79 -3.10
N VAL A 97 20.04 5.80 -3.33
CA VAL A 97 19.43 5.72 -4.67
C VAL A 97 18.57 6.93 -4.95
N THR A 98 18.31 7.20 -6.22
CA THR A 98 17.50 8.34 -6.68
C THR A 98 16.04 7.95 -6.88
N GLY A 99 15.16 8.92 -6.60
CA GLY A 99 13.78 8.95 -7.09
C GLY A 99 13.73 9.58 -8.47
#